data_AF-A0A2S6S3F3-F1
#
_entry.id   AF-A0A2S6S3F3-F1
#
_cell.length_a   1.000
_cell.length_b   1.000
_cell.length_c   1.000
_cell.angle_alpha   90.00
_cell.angle_beta   90.00
_cell.angle_gamma   90.00
#
_symmetry.space_group_name_H-M   'P 1'
#
loop_
_entity.id
_entity.type
_entity.pdbx_description
1 polymer ?
#
loop_
_entity_poly.entity_id
_entity_poly.type
_entity_poly.pdbx_seq_one_letter_code
_entity_poly.pdbx_strand_id
1 'polypeptide(L)'
;FVFFYVKAPTETKVIRNRLRVKNSVNATLKTAKIPNLIVDEFITQLSFNVDFQRDVKKGDLIEILYEGNFTSSNNLVGEPKLLYGLMLLTDHKFEMFRYKLSNEKTDYFDANGKSIRKYLMRTPLKGARLSSKFGMRKHPILGYSKMHRGVDFSAKRGTPIMAAGDGRITFAGRNGSFGRFIEIKHYNNFSTRYAHLYKFSKGIKKGKIVKQGDIIGYVGTSGRSTGPHLHYEVKHKNRTINPMKLKLESSLNVDELEMPNFYASISLTRERFLATRLQETDTAKFKFRN
;
A
#
# COMPACT_ATOMS: atom_id res chain seq x y z
N PHE A 1 40.69 12.20 -13.79
CA PHE A 1 39.96 10.96 -13.42
C PHE A 1 39.70 10.18 -14.70
N VAL A 2 40.36 9.03 -14.87
CA VAL A 2 40.09 8.13 -16.00
C VAL A 2 38.99 7.18 -15.53
N PHE A 3 37.79 7.30 -16.11
CA PHE A 3 36.71 6.36 -15.86
C PHE A 3 36.91 5.14 -16.77
N PHE A 4 37.32 4.02 -16.20
CA PHE A 4 37.25 2.74 -16.90
C PHE A 4 35.80 2.24 -16.87
N TYR A 5 35.10 2.36 -17.99
CA TYR A 5 33.83 1.68 -18.20
C TYR A 5 34.09 0.22 -18.53
N VAL A 6 33.97 -0.66 -17.54
CA VAL A 6 33.79 -2.09 -17.81
C VAL A 6 32.31 -2.30 -18.03
N LYS A 7 31.91 -2.61 -19.27
CA LYS A 7 30.56 -3.07 -19.56
C LYS A 7 30.42 -4.46 -18.93
N ALA A 8 30.05 -4.52 -17.66
CA ALA A 8 29.74 -5.78 -17.01
C ALA A 8 28.50 -6.35 -17.71
N PRO A 9 28.59 -7.48 -18.43
CA PRO A 9 27.42 -8.05 -19.08
C PRO A 9 26.39 -8.38 -18.01
N THR A 10 25.18 -7.87 -18.21
CA THR A 10 24.04 -8.19 -17.34
C THR A 10 23.10 -9.11 -18.09
N GLU A 11 22.54 -10.07 -17.37
CA GLU A 11 21.49 -10.96 -17.86
C GLU A 11 20.16 -10.55 -17.23
N THR A 12 19.12 -10.35 -18.04
CA THR A 12 17.76 -10.15 -17.53
C THR A 12 17.21 -11.49 -17.05
N LYS A 13 16.86 -11.56 -15.77
CA LYS A 13 16.28 -12.75 -15.15
C LYS A 13 14.89 -12.45 -14.63
N VAL A 14 13.99 -13.40 -14.83
CA VAL A 14 12.68 -13.42 -14.17
C VAL A 14 12.80 -14.36 -12.97
N ILE A 15 12.38 -13.89 -11.80
CA ILE A 15 12.51 -14.61 -10.53
C ILE A 15 11.11 -14.77 -9.94
N ARG A 16 10.79 -16.03 -9.58
CA ARG A 16 9.55 -16.41 -8.92
C ARG A 16 9.84 -16.86 -7.49
N ASN A 17 9.14 -16.26 -6.53
CA ASN A 17 9.20 -16.65 -5.12
C ASN A 17 7.81 -17.03 -4.61
N ARG A 18 7.75 -18.10 -3.82
CA ARG A 18 6.59 -18.47 -2.99
C ARG A 18 7.02 -18.49 -1.53
N LEU A 19 6.29 -17.77 -0.70
CA LEU A 19 6.62 -17.52 0.70
C LEU A 19 5.39 -17.73 1.58
N ARG A 20 5.61 -18.19 2.82
CA ARG A 20 4.60 -18.18 3.87
C ARG A 20 4.86 -17.06 4.85
N VAL A 21 3.82 -16.30 5.18
CA VAL A 21 3.92 -15.22 6.16
C VAL A 21 4.31 -15.79 7.52
N LYS A 22 5.42 -15.30 8.09
CA LYS A 22 5.88 -15.70 9.44
C LYS A 22 5.39 -14.72 10.51
N ASN A 23 5.98 -13.52 10.53
CA ASN A 23 5.67 -12.47 11.51
C ASN A 23 4.89 -11.31 10.89
N SER A 24 5.32 -10.86 9.72
CA SER A 24 4.64 -9.86 8.90
C SER A 24 5.03 -10.05 7.44
N VAL A 25 4.23 -9.51 6.52
CA VAL A 25 4.51 -9.53 5.08
C VAL A 25 5.89 -8.92 4.79
N ASN A 26 6.15 -7.71 5.31
CA ASN A 26 7.42 -7.01 5.12
C ASN A 26 8.62 -7.81 5.64
N ALA A 27 8.54 -8.36 6.85
CA ALA A 27 9.64 -9.15 7.40
C ALA A 27 9.88 -10.44 6.61
N THR A 28 8.81 -11.09 6.16
CA THR A 28 8.87 -12.32 5.35
C THR A 28 9.59 -12.05 4.03
N LEU A 29 9.18 -11.00 3.31
CA LEU A 29 9.78 -10.61 2.03
C LEU A 29 11.25 -10.20 2.16
N LYS A 30 11.60 -9.42 3.18
CA LYS A 30 12.99 -9.01 3.43
C LYS A 30 13.89 -10.20 3.81
N THR A 31 13.38 -11.13 4.61
CA THR A 31 14.13 -12.35 4.99
C THR A 31 14.42 -13.23 3.79
N ALA A 32 13.50 -13.27 2.81
CA ALA A 32 13.70 -13.97 1.54
C ALA A 32 14.63 -13.25 0.55
N LYS A 33 15.29 -12.15 0.97
CA LYS A 33 16.21 -11.34 0.15
C LYS A 33 15.58 -10.80 -1.13
N ILE A 34 14.27 -10.60 -1.14
CA ILE A 34 13.59 -9.91 -2.24
C ILE A 34 14.07 -8.45 -2.29
N PRO A 35 14.40 -7.90 -3.47
CA PRO A 35 14.86 -6.51 -3.58
C PRO A 35 13.89 -5.53 -2.93
N ASN A 36 14.40 -4.55 -2.15
CA ASN A 36 13.55 -3.63 -1.39
C ASN A 36 12.53 -2.87 -2.26
N LEU A 37 12.90 -2.49 -3.48
CA LEU A 37 11.98 -1.84 -4.44
C LEU A 37 10.77 -2.73 -4.75
N ILE A 38 10.97 -4.04 -4.93
CA ILE A 38 9.89 -5.01 -5.15
C ILE A 38 9.04 -5.17 -3.89
N VAL A 39 9.67 -5.22 -2.71
CA VAL A 39 8.95 -5.31 -1.42
C VAL A 39 8.06 -4.10 -1.18
N ASP A 40 8.61 -2.89 -1.35
CA ASP A 40 7.87 -1.65 -1.15
C ASP A 40 6.75 -1.50 -2.18
N GLU A 41 6.99 -1.83 -3.45
CA GLU A 41 5.97 -1.80 -4.50
C GLU A 41 4.83 -2.78 -4.21
N PHE A 42 5.15 -4.04 -3.90
CA PHE A 42 4.17 -5.09 -3.59
C PHE A 42 3.28 -4.71 -2.40
N ILE A 43 3.90 -4.26 -1.30
CA ILE A 43 3.16 -3.81 -0.10
C ILE A 43 2.30 -2.59 -0.41
N THR A 44 2.82 -1.65 -1.20
CA THR A 44 2.09 -0.43 -1.58
C THR A 44 0.84 -0.78 -2.39
N GLN A 45 0.95 -1.61 -3.43
CA GLN A 45 -0.20 -2.02 -4.24
C GLN A 45 -1.24 -2.81 -3.44
N LEU A 46 -0.81 -3.72 -2.56
CA LEU A 46 -1.76 -4.48 -1.76
C LEU A 46 -2.40 -3.65 -0.63
N SER A 47 -1.75 -2.59 -0.14
CA SER A 47 -2.31 -1.73 0.92
C SER A 47 -3.63 -1.04 0.56
N PHE A 48 -3.98 -0.96 -0.72
CA PHE A 48 -5.29 -0.47 -1.19
C PHE A 48 -6.44 -1.43 -0.86
N ASN A 49 -6.13 -2.72 -0.77
CA ASN A 49 -7.12 -3.78 -0.64
C ASN A 49 -7.06 -4.50 0.71
N VAL A 50 -5.85 -4.64 1.26
CA VAL A 50 -5.53 -5.47 2.42
C VAL A 50 -5.19 -4.61 3.63
N ASP A 51 -5.85 -4.83 4.77
CA ASP A 51 -5.35 -4.41 6.07
C ASP A 51 -4.41 -5.49 6.59
N PHE A 52 -3.11 -5.34 6.31
CA PHE A 52 -2.08 -6.34 6.65
C PHE A 52 -2.03 -6.76 8.13
N GLN A 53 -2.60 -5.97 9.04
CA GLN A 53 -2.62 -6.34 10.46
C GLN A 53 -3.84 -7.18 10.85
N ARG A 54 -4.95 -7.03 10.12
CA ARG A 54 -6.20 -7.73 10.45
C ARG A 54 -6.44 -8.93 9.55
N ASP A 55 -6.14 -8.75 8.28
CA ASP A 55 -6.51 -9.70 7.24
C ASP A 55 -5.44 -10.78 7.10
N VAL A 56 -4.18 -10.45 7.42
CA VAL A 56 -3.04 -11.36 7.25
C VAL A 56 -2.70 -12.07 8.55
N LYS A 57 -2.55 -13.39 8.46
CA LYS A 57 -2.17 -14.31 9.52
C LYS A 57 -0.88 -15.04 9.17
N LYS A 58 -0.26 -15.64 10.18
CA LYS A 58 0.87 -16.56 9.99
C LYS A 58 0.41 -17.75 9.15
N GLY A 59 1.19 -18.09 8.13
CA GLY A 59 0.91 -19.21 7.22
C GLY A 59 0.29 -18.81 5.87
N ASP A 60 -0.27 -17.59 5.78
CA ASP A 60 -0.79 -17.04 4.52
C ASP A 60 0.28 -17.03 3.42
N LEU A 61 -0.14 -17.26 2.18
CA LEU A 61 0.78 -17.43 1.06
C LEU A 61 1.01 -16.11 0.34
N ILE A 62 2.25 -15.87 -0.05
CA ILE A 62 2.66 -14.81 -0.97
C ILE A 62 3.35 -15.45 -2.16
N GLU A 63 2.95 -15.10 -3.38
CA GLU A 63 3.74 -15.37 -4.57
C GLU A 63 4.07 -14.07 -5.30
N ILE A 64 5.32 -13.95 -5.75
CA ILE A 64 5.82 -12.77 -6.46
C ILE A 64 6.59 -13.22 -7.69
N LEU A 65 6.36 -12.54 -8.80
CA LEU A 65 7.20 -12.60 -10.00
C LEU A 65 7.79 -11.21 -10.26
N TYR A 66 9.10 -11.13 -10.39
CA TYR A 66 9.75 -9.89 -10.79
C TYR A 66 10.86 -10.13 -11.80
N GLU A 67 11.15 -9.10 -12.58
CA GLU A 67 12.23 -9.08 -13.56
C GLU A 67 13.33 -8.12 -13.07
N GLY A 68 14.59 -8.48 -13.29
CA GLY A 68 15.72 -7.60 -13.01
C GLY A 68 16.95 -7.99 -13.83
N ASN A 69 17.88 -7.06 -13.97
CA ASN A 69 19.16 -7.31 -14.62
C ASN A 69 20.19 -7.72 -13.57
N PHE A 70 20.92 -8.80 -13.80
CA PHE A 70 21.89 -9.33 -12.85
C PHE A 70 23.26 -9.46 -13.50
N THR A 71 24.32 -9.15 -12.75
CA THR A 71 25.68 -9.49 -13.18
C THR A 71 25.92 -11.00 -13.11
N SER A 72 27.05 -11.47 -13.66
CA SER A 72 27.49 -12.86 -13.53
C SER A 72 27.63 -13.32 -12.06
N SER A 73 27.90 -12.40 -11.13
CA SER A 73 27.95 -12.66 -9.68
C SER A 73 26.58 -12.56 -9.00
N ASN A 74 25.49 -12.51 -9.77
CA ASN A 74 24.11 -12.42 -9.31
C ASN A 74 23.78 -11.16 -8.49
N ASN A 75 24.51 -10.07 -8.73
CA ASN A 75 24.20 -8.76 -8.16
C ASN A 75 23.18 -8.05 -9.04
N LEU A 76 22.11 -7.52 -8.44
CA LEU A 76 21.08 -6.75 -9.14
C LEU A 76 21.65 -5.41 -9.62
N VAL A 77 21.39 -5.07 -10.88
CA VAL A 77 21.76 -3.82 -11.54
C VAL A 77 20.50 -3.11 -12.03
N GLY A 78 20.39 -1.82 -11.71
CA GLY A 78 19.23 -1.01 -12.06
C GLY A 78 17.98 -1.33 -11.23
N GLU A 79 16.82 -0.91 -11.74
CA GLU A 79 15.54 -1.06 -11.05
C GLU A 79 14.81 -2.34 -11.49
N PRO A 80 14.53 -3.28 -10.57
CA PRO A 80 13.73 -4.45 -10.89
C PRO A 80 12.26 -4.08 -11.01
N LYS A 81 11.51 -4.87 -11.78
CA LYS A 81 10.09 -4.63 -12.06
C LYS A 81 9.25 -5.78 -11.50
N LEU A 82 8.32 -5.45 -10.62
CA LEU A 82 7.31 -6.40 -10.14
C LEU A 82 6.34 -6.68 -11.29
N LEU A 83 6.28 -7.91 -11.78
CA LEU A 83 5.41 -8.29 -12.91
C LEU A 83 4.06 -8.84 -12.43
N TYR A 84 4.09 -9.61 -11.34
CA TYR A 84 2.93 -10.30 -10.78
C TYR A 84 3.03 -10.40 -9.27
N GLY A 85 1.89 -10.30 -8.60
CA GLY A 85 1.76 -10.54 -7.17
C GLY A 85 0.49 -11.31 -6.83
N LEU A 86 0.62 -12.29 -5.93
CA LEU A 86 -0.48 -13.02 -5.35
C LEU A 86 -0.34 -13.02 -3.82
N MET A 87 -1.45 -12.81 -3.14
CA MET A 87 -1.59 -13.04 -1.71
C MET A 87 -2.82 -13.89 -1.45
N LEU A 88 -2.63 -15.08 -0.88
CA LEU A 88 -3.71 -15.98 -0.47
C LEU A 88 -3.88 -15.86 1.05
N LEU A 89 -5.02 -15.32 1.45
CA LEU A 89 -5.46 -15.20 2.83
C LEU A 89 -6.52 -16.26 3.11
N THR A 90 -6.91 -16.43 4.37
CA THR A 90 -7.88 -17.47 4.77
C THR A 90 -9.19 -17.41 3.97
N ASP A 91 -9.74 -16.20 3.79
CA ASP A 91 -11.09 -16.03 3.24
C ASP A 91 -11.10 -15.44 1.82
N HIS A 92 -9.95 -15.00 1.32
CA HIS A 92 -9.88 -14.21 0.09
C HIS A 92 -8.48 -14.22 -0.53
N LYS A 93 -8.42 -13.99 -1.85
CA LYS A 93 -7.18 -13.86 -2.61
C LYS A 93 -7.07 -12.47 -3.22
N PHE A 94 -5.84 -11.97 -3.31
CA PHE A 94 -5.50 -10.78 -4.07
C PHE A 94 -4.48 -11.14 -5.13
N GLU A 95 -4.86 -10.99 -6.40
CA GLU A 95 -4.02 -11.25 -7.56
C GLU A 95 -3.88 -9.95 -8.35
N MET A 96 -2.66 -9.62 -8.76
CA MET A 96 -2.38 -8.40 -9.51
C MET A 96 -1.34 -8.60 -10.62
N PHE A 97 -1.58 -7.92 -11.74
CA PHE A 97 -0.76 -7.96 -12.95
C PHE A 97 -0.27 -6.54 -13.29
N ARG A 98 1.04 -6.39 -13.51
CA ARG A 98 1.59 -5.13 -14.03
C ARG A 98 1.20 -4.99 -15.50
N TYR A 99 0.52 -3.91 -15.86
CA TYR A 99 0.14 -3.61 -17.23
C TYR A 99 0.42 -2.16 -17.57
N LYS A 100 0.88 -1.91 -18.80
CA LYS A 100 1.13 -0.58 -19.35
C LYS A 100 -0.01 -0.25 -20.31
N LEU A 101 -0.82 0.73 -19.93
CA LEU A 101 -1.91 1.23 -20.75
C LEU A 101 -1.39 1.91 -22.02
N SER A 102 -2.23 2.00 -23.03
CA SER A 102 -2.02 2.74 -24.29
C SER A 102 -1.55 4.19 -24.10
N ASN A 103 -1.95 4.84 -23.01
CA ASN A 103 -1.52 6.19 -22.63
C ASN A 103 -0.16 6.23 -21.89
N GLU A 104 0.63 5.17 -22.02
CA GLU A 104 1.95 4.97 -21.41
C GLU A 104 1.96 4.81 -19.88
N LYS A 105 0.80 4.93 -19.21
CA LYS A 105 0.70 4.75 -17.76
C LYS A 105 0.80 3.26 -17.40
N THR A 106 1.77 2.94 -16.55
CA THR A 106 1.85 1.60 -15.94
C THR A 106 1.12 1.59 -14.60
N ASP A 107 0.29 0.58 -14.38
CA ASP A 107 -0.35 0.30 -13.09
C ASP A 107 -0.52 -1.22 -12.88
N TYR A 108 -1.16 -1.60 -11.78
CA TYR A 108 -1.48 -2.99 -11.45
C TYR A 108 -2.97 -3.22 -11.50
N PHE A 109 -3.39 -4.30 -12.15
CA PHE A 109 -4.79 -4.62 -12.39
C PHE A 109 -5.13 -6.02 -11.90
N ASP A 110 -6.38 -6.22 -11.51
CA ASP A 110 -6.92 -7.56 -11.31
C ASP A 110 -7.17 -8.26 -12.66
N ALA A 111 -7.58 -9.53 -12.63
CA ALA A 111 -7.83 -10.32 -13.83
C ALA A 111 -8.96 -9.77 -14.73
N ASN A 112 -9.76 -8.80 -14.26
CA ASN A 112 -10.86 -8.18 -15.00
C ASN A 112 -10.49 -6.80 -15.56
N GLY A 113 -9.22 -6.40 -15.49
CA GLY A 113 -8.77 -5.09 -15.98
C GLY A 113 -9.09 -3.94 -15.03
N LYS A 114 -9.42 -4.23 -13.77
CA LYS A 114 -9.70 -3.21 -12.75
C LYS A 114 -8.42 -2.86 -12.00
N SER A 115 -8.04 -1.58 -11.90
CA SER A 115 -6.85 -1.20 -11.14
C SER A 115 -6.99 -1.61 -9.67
N ILE A 116 -5.92 -2.20 -9.14
CA ILE A 116 -5.80 -2.57 -7.72
C ILE A 116 -5.78 -1.31 -6.85
N ARG A 117 -5.37 -0.16 -7.41
CA ARG A 117 -5.42 1.14 -6.73
C ARG A 117 -6.86 1.62 -6.60
N LYS A 118 -7.28 1.76 -5.34
CA LYS A 118 -8.57 2.34 -4.98
C LYS A 118 -8.46 3.85 -4.87
N TYR A 119 -9.58 4.56 -5.07
CA TYR A 119 -9.63 6.03 -4.91
C TYR A 119 -9.03 6.53 -3.58
N LEU A 120 -9.12 5.74 -2.50
CA LEU A 120 -8.54 6.05 -1.19
C LEU A 120 -7.81 4.83 -0.57
N MET A 121 -6.78 5.08 0.22
CA MET A 121 -6.15 4.10 1.09
C MET A 121 -7.00 3.94 2.35
N ARG A 122 -7.17 2.70 2.82
CA ARG A 122 -7.84 2.44 4.10
C ARG A 122 -6.98 2.85 5.30
N THR A 123 -5.67 2.66 5.19
CA THR A 123 -4.70 2.92 6.25
C THR A 123 -3.57 3.82 5.71
N PRO A 124 -3.64 5.15 5.90
CA PRO A 124 -2.65 6.09 5.36
C PRO A 124 -1.33 6.15 6.18
N LEU A 125 -0.90 5.02 6.73
CA LEU A 125 0.25 4.86 7.63
C LEU A 125 0.89 3.49 7.43
N LYS A 126 2.23 3.40 7.45
CA LYS A 126 2.92 2.11 7.54
C LYS A 126 2.97 1.64 9.00
N GLY A 127 2.60 0.38 9.27
CA GLY A 127 2.78 -0.27 10.57
C GLY A 127 1.91 0.26 11.73
N ALA A 128 0.81 0.97 11.44
CA ALA A 128 -0.06 1.54 12.46
C ALA A 128 -1.17 0.57 12.90
N ARG A 129 -1.51 0.58 14.19
CA ARG A 129 -2.57 -0.27 14.77
C ARG A 129 -3.86 0.50 14.96
N LEU A 130 -4.99 -0.04 14.49
CA LEU A 130 -6.30 0.54 14.80
C LEU A 130 -6.55 0.49 16.31
N SER A 131 -6.59 1.65 16.96
CA SER A 131 -6.88 1.79 18.39
C SER A 131 -8.34 2.12 18.66
N SER A 132 -9.04 2.76 17.71
CA SER A 132 -10.44 3.13 17.88
C SER A 132 -11.22 3.09 16.57
N LYS A 133 -12.40 2.48 16.60
CA LYS A 133 -13.30 2.32 15.44
C LYS A 133 -14.19 3.55 15.26
N PHE A 134 -14.71 3.70 14.04
CA PHE A 134 -15.81 4.62 13.71
C PHE A 134 -17.11 4.15 14.39
N GLY A 135 -17.91 5.08 14.90
CA GLY A 135 -19.21 4.80 15.52
C GLY A 135 -19.38 5.34 16.94
N MET A 136 -20.51 5.02 17.57
CA MET A 136 -20.81 5.41 18.95
C MET A 136 -19.87 4.68 19.92
N ARG A 137 -19.22 5.44 20.80
CA ARG A 137 -18.35 4.89 21.85
C ARG A 137 -18.31 5.79 23.08
N LYS A 138 -18.03 5.22 24.26
CA LYS A 138 -17.76 6.00 25.47
C LYS A 138 -16.53 6.88 25.25
N HIS A 139 -16.66 8.18 25.44
CA HIS A 139 -15.59 9.13 25.17
C HIS A 139 -14.56 9.09 26.31
N PRO A 140 -13.28 8.81 26.04
CA PRO A 140 -12.29 8.50 27.09
C PRO A 140 -12.03 9.68 28.03
N ILE A 141 -12.23 10.91 27.56
CA ILE A 141 -12.02 12.14 28.36
C ILE A 141 -13.33 12.70 28.93
N LEU A 142 -14.47 12.43 28.28
CA LEU A 142 -15.73 13.12 28.60
C LEU A 142 -16.71 12.22 29.38
N GLY A 143 -16.45 10.91 29.46
CA GLY A 143 -17.25 9.97 30.24
C GLY A 143 -18.54 9.47 29.58
N TYR A 144 -19.13 10.20 28.63
CA TYR A 144 -20.38 9.82 27.95
C TYR A 144 -20.16 9.26 26.52
N SER A 145 -21.16 8.57 25.98
CA SER A 145 -21.14 8.02 24.61
C SER A 145 -21.18 9.14 23.57
N LYS A 146 -20.17 9.21 22.71
CA LYS A 146 -20.04 10.20 21.63
C LYS A 146 -19.76 9.51 20.30
N MET A 147 -20.36 10.05 19.24
CA MET A 147 -20.10 9.59 17.88
C MET A 147 -18.66 9.88 17.49
N HIS A 148 -17.90 8.83 17.19
CA HIS A 148 -16.57 8.93 16.62
C HIS A 148 -16.66 8.93 15.09
N ARG A 149 -16.43 10.11 14.49
CA ARG A 149 -16.61 10.36 13.04
C ARG A 149 -15.42 9.93 12.18
N GLY A 150 -14.44 9.29 12.77
CA GLY A 150 -13.24 8.76 12.12
C GLY A 150 -12.78 7.45 12.75
N VAL A 151 -11.56 7.06 12.41
CA VAL A 151 -10.82 5.94 13.00
C VAL A 151 -9.53 6.45 13.59
N ASP A 152 -9.10 5.86 14.71
CA ASP A 152 -7.82 6.21 15.33
C ASP A 152 -6.81 5.11 15.06
N PHE A 153 -5.66 5.48 14.53
CA PHE A 153 -4.52 4.60 14.31
C PHE A 153 -3.39 4.98 15.26
N SER A 154 -3.09 4.11 16.23
CA SER A 154 -1.94 4.27 17.12
C SER A 154 -0.66 3.96 16.35
N ALA A 155 0.27 4.90 16.42
CA ALA A 155 1.60 4.82 15.83
C ALA A 155 2.57 5.72 16.61
N LYS A 156 3.87 5.44 16.52
CA LYS A 156 4.88 6.25 17.20
C LYS A 156 4.81 7.70 16.70
N ARG A 157 5.06 8.66 17.59
CA ARG A 157 5.21 10.07 17.18
C ARG A 157 6.31 10.16 16.11
N GLY A 158 6.06 10.90 15.05
CA GLY A 158 6.98 11.01 13.91
C GLY A 158 6.77 9.97 12.82
N THR A 159 5.89 8.98 12.97
CA THR A 159 5.54 8.07 11.87
C THR A 159 4.99 8.87 10.67
N PRO A 160 5.48 8.67 9.44
CA PRO A 160 4.98 9.36 8.26
C PRO A 160 3.50 9.08 7.98
N ILE A 161 2.76 10.12 7.63
CA ILE A 161 1.36 10.08 7.22
C ILE A 161 1.30 10.35 5.72
N MET A 162 0.62 9.46 5.00
CA MET A 162 0.46 9.54 3.55
C MET A 162 -0.88 10.16 3.17
N ALA A 163 -0.96 10.84 2.02
CA ALA A 163 -2.23 11.17 1.40
C ALA A 163 -2.94 9.88 1.01
N ALA A 164 -4.16 9.67 1.53
CA ALA A 164 -4.93 8.48 1.24
C ALA A 164 -5.34 8.39 -0.24
N GLY A 165 -5.39 9.49 -0.99
CA GLY A 165 -5.73 9.47 -2.41
C GLY A 165 -5.20 10.71 -3.11
N ASP A 166 -5.21 10.68 -4.43
CA ASP A 166 -4.92 11.84 -5.26
C ASP A 166 -5.89 12.97 -4.94
N GLY A 167 -5.39 14.20 -4.83
CA GLY A 167 -6.26 15.31 -4.52
C GLY A 167 -5.55 16.64 -4.31
N ARG A 168 -6.34 17.60 -3.83
CA ARG A 168 -5.90 18.95 -3.51
C ARG A 168 -6.12 19.23 -2.03
N ILE A 169 -5.08 19.72 -1.36
CA ILE A 169 -5.17 20.15 0.04
C ILE A 169 -6.11 21.34 0.14
N THR A 170 -7.23 21.19 0.83
CA THR A 170 -8.19 22.28 1.07
C THR A 170 -7.91 23.02 2.38
N PHE A 171 -7.25 22.36 3.33
CA PHE A 171 -6.82 22.96 4.59
C PHE A 171 -5.52 22.31 5.09
N ALA A 172 -4.61 23.12 5.64
CA ALA A 172 -3.45 22.67 6.41
C ALA A 172 -3.13 23.72 7.49
N GLY A 173 -3.33 23.38 8.76
CA GLY A 173 -3.20 24.35 9.86
C GLY A 173 -3.64 23.80 11.21
N ARG A 174 -3.80 24.67 12.22
CA ARG A 174 -4.43 24.29 13.50
C ARG A 174 -5.96 24.35 13.37
N ASN A 175 -6.66 23.35 13.91
CA ASN A 175 -8.12 23.25 13.85
C ASN A 175 -8.71 22.77 15.19
N GLY A 176 -8.67 23.65 16.19
CA GLY A 176 -9.24 23.40 17.52
C GLY A 176 -8.81 22.06 18.13
N SER A 177 -9.80 21.24 18.52
CA SER A 177 -9.55 19.94 19.16
C SER A 177 -8.80 18.93 18.29
N PHE A 178 -8.82 19.08 16.96
CA PHE A 178 -8.03 18.23 16.05
C PHE A 178 -6.53 18.56 16.07
N GLY A 179 -6.12 19.66 16.70
CA GLY A 179 -4.72 20.07 16.72
C GLY A 179 -4.23 20.49 15.33
N ARG A 180 -3.04 20.05 14.94
CA ARG A 180 -2.56 20.21 13.57
C ARG A 180 -3.32 19.25 12.66
N PHE A 181 -3.85 19.79 11.58
CA PHE A 181 -4.90 19.18 10.79
C PHE A 181 -4.66 19.42 9.31
N ILE A 182 -4.93 18.39 8.50
CA ILE A 182 -4.97 18.48 7.04
C ILE A 182 -6.32 17.98 6.56
N GLU A 183 -6.93 18.69 5.60
CA GLU A 183 -8.04 18.18 4.79
C GLU A 183 -7.64 18.16 3.32
N ILE A 184 -7.94 17.04 2.65
CA ILE A 184 -7.68 16.84 1.23
C ILE A 184 -9.01 16.57 0.55
N LYS A 185 -9.31 17.32 -0.52
CA LYS A 185 -10.43 17.03 -1.42
C LYS A 185 -9.93 16.14 -2.56
N HIS A 186 -10.65 15.05 -2.79
CA HIS A 186 -10.39 14.06 -3.82
C HIS A 186 -11.46 14.13 -4.91
N TYR A 187 -11.30 13.31 -5.94
CA TYR A 187 -12.31 13.08 -6.96
C TYR A 187 -13.58 12.43 -6.38
N ASN A 188 -14.66 12.40 -7.16
CA ASN A 188 -15.94 11.77 -6.81
C ASN A 188 -16.53 12.22 -5.47
N ASN A 189 -16.37 13.51 -5.13
CA ASN A 189 -16.89 14.12 -3.90
C ASN A 189 -16.38 13.48 -2.59
N PHE A 190 -15.22 12.83 -2.63
CA PHE A 190 -14.54 12.37 -1.42
C PHE A 190 -13.68 13.48 -0.80
N SER A 191 -13.59 13.49 0.52
CA SER A 191 -12.53 14.21 1.23
C SER A 191 -11.99 13.37 2.37
N THR A 192 -10.71 13.58 2.71
CA THR A 192 -10.07 12.92 3.84
C THR A 192 -9.49 13.93 4.80
N ARG A 193 -9.48 13.56 6.08
CA ARG A 193 -9.03 14.42 7.17
C ARG A 193 -8.03 13.71 8.05
N TYR A 194 -6.99 14.43 8.43
CA TYR A 194 -5.86 13.92 9.20
C TYR A 194 -5.63 14.85 10.37
N ALA A 195 -5.71 14.32 11.59
CA ALA A 195 -5.65 15.13 12.80
C ALA A 195 -4.58 14.63 13.79
N HIS A 196 -4.33 15.47 14.80
CA HIS A 196 -3.33 15.28 15.85
C HIS A 196 -1.88 15.25 15.37
N LEU A 197 -1.59 15.84 14.20
CA LEU A 197 -0.25 15.82 13.60
C LEU A 197 0.80 16.47 14.52
N TYR A 198 2.02 15.92 14.50
CA TYR A 198 3.17 16.56 15.14
C TYR A 198 3.65 17.74 14.30
N LYS A 199 3.88 17.51 13.00
CA LYS A 199 4.32 18.50 12.02
C LYS A 199 3.80 18.15 10.62
N PHE A 200 3.71 19.14 9.74
CA PHE A 200 3.44 18.96 8.33
C PHE A 200 4.73 18.57 7.59
N SER A 201 4.60 17.89 6.44
CA SER A 201 5.74 17.69 5.54
C SER A 201 6.11 19.00 4.82
N LYS A 202 7.33 19.08 4.27
CA LYS A 202 7.82 20.29 3.59
C LYS A 202 6.92 20.62 2.39
N GLY A 203 6.50 21.88 2.28
CA GLY A 203 5.68 22.37 1.16
C GLY A 203 4.18 22.02 1.24
N ILE A 204 3.73 21.37 2.31
CA ILE A 204 2.32 21.08 2.55
C ILE A 204 1.60 22.35 2.98
N LYS A 205 0.71 22.84 2.12
CA LYS A 205 -0.13 24.02 2.31
C LYS A 205 -1.42 23.91 1.52
N LYS A 206 -2.42 24.73 1.86
CA LYS A 206 -3.67 24.85 1.08
C LYS A 206 -3.36 25.10 -0.41
N GLY A 207 -4.07 24.41 -1.29
CA GLY A 207 -3.91 24.49 -2.75
C GLY A 207 -2.90 23.50 -3.34
N LYS A 208 -2.01 22.90 -2.54
CA LYS A 208 -1.05 21.91 -3.02
C LYS A 208 -1.77 20.67 -3.57
N ILE A 209 -1.39 20.25 -4.76
CA ILE A 209 -1.77 18.95 -5.34
C ILE A 209 -0.86 17.88 -4.72
N VAL A 210 -1.46 16.79 -4.29
CA VAL A 210 -0.79 15.61 -3.72
C VAL A 210 -1.26 14.37 -4.45
N LYS A 211 -0.35 13.42 -4.63
CA LYS A 211 -0.64 12.09 -5.11
C LYS A 211 -0.87 11.16 -3.92
N GLN A 212 -1.67 10.13 -4.13
CA GLN A 212 -1.83 9.04 -3.19
C GLN A 212 -0.46 8.48 -2.80
N GLY A 213 -0.24 8.29 -1.50
CA GLY A 213 1.05 7.85 -0.96
C GLY A 213 2.04 8.98 -0.62
N ASP A 214 1.82 10.21 -1.10
CA ASP A 214 2.70 11.35 -0.76
C ASP A 214 2.71 11.60 0.75
N ILE A 215 3.91 11.82 1.33
CA ILE A 215 4.02 12.14 2.75
C ILE A 215 3.52 13.57 3.00
N ILE A 216 2.39 13.69 3.70
CA ILE A 216 1.74 14.98 4.01
C ILE A 216 2.05 15.48 5.42
N GLY A 217 2.51 14.61 6.31
CA GLY A 217 2.79 14.98 7.69
C GLY A 217 3.28 13.82 8.51
N TYR A 218 3.32 14.02 9.82
CA TYR A 218 3.85 13.04 10.76
C TYR A 218 2.97 12.93 11.99
N VAL A 219 2.78 11.69 12.46
CA VAL A 219 1.95 11.36 13.63
C VAL A 219 2.41 12.14 14.85
N GLY A 220 1.45 12.63 15.63
CA GLY A 220 1.71 13.38 16.85
C GLY A 220 0.63 13.17 17.89
N THR A 221 0.50 14.15 18.79
CA THR A 221 -0.51 14.18 19.85
C THR A 221 -1.01 15.61 20.07
N SER A 222 -1.07 16.42 19.00
CA SER A 222 -1.50 17.82 19.11
C SER A 222 -3.03 17.93 19.24
N GLY A 223 -3.52 19.03 19.82
CA GLY A 223 -4.94 19.18 20.10
C GLY A 223 -5.37 18.31 21.27
N ARG A 224 -6.61 17.80 21.25
CA ARG A 224 -7.16 16.99 22.34
C ARG A 224 -6.93 15.51 22.07
N SER A 225 -5.81 15.00 22.57
CA SER A 225 -5.33 13.63 22.34
C SER A 225 -4.77 13.05 23.64
N THR A 226 -4.99 11.75 23.89
CA THR A 226 -4.47 11.05 25.07
C THR A 226 -3.10 10.40 24.83
N GLY A 227 -2.61 10.38 23.60
CA GLY A 227 -1.30 9.83 23.25
C GLY A 227 -1.05 9.81 21.74
N PRO A 228 0.14 9.43 21.26
CA PRO A 228 0.46 9.46 19.83
C PRO A 228 -0.45 8.57 18.97
N HIS A 229 -1.21 9.20 18.08
CA HIS A 229 -2.06 8.53 17.09
C HIS A 229 -2.41 9.47 15.92
N LEU A 230 -2.88 8.89 14.81
CA LEU A 230 -3.59 9.60 13.76
C LEU A 230 -5.08 9.41 13.96
N HIS A 231 -5.84 10.50 14.01
CA HIS A 231 -7.28 10.46 13.80
C HIS A 231 -7.57 10.73 12.31
N TYR A 232 -8.23 9.77 11.65
CA TYR A 232 -8.48 9.75 10.21
C TYR A 232 -9.98 9.69 9.92
N GLU A 233 -10.49 10.67 9.17
CA GLU A 233 -11.88 10.67 8.68
C GLU A 233 -11.92 10.54 7.16
N VAL A 234 -12.91 9.80 6.65
CA VAL A 234 -13.31 9.82 5.24
C VAL A 234 -14.70 10.45 5.16
N LYS A 235 -14.88 11.35 4.21
CA LYS A 235 -16.16 11.96 3.87
C LYS A 235 -16.51 11.68 2.43
N HIS A 236 -17.79 11.46 2.15
CA HIS A 236 -18.36 11.41 0.80
C HIS A 236 -19.61 12.28 0.77
N LYS A 237 -19.72 13.18 -0.21
CA LYS A 237 -20.83 14.16 -0.30
C LYS A 237 -21.08 14.88 1.04
N ASN A 238 -19.99 15.33 1.66
CA ASN A 238 -19.95 16.03 2.95
C ASN A 238 -20.40 15.22 4.20
N ARG A 239 -20.77 13.95 4.07
CA ARG A 239 -21.09 13.06 5.21
C ARG A 239 -19.89 12.21 5.60
N THR A 240 -19.63 12.07 6.89
CA THR A 240 -18.58 11.18 7.41
C THR A 240 -19.04 9.74 7.29
N ILE A 241 -18.15 8.87 6.79
CA ILE A 241 -18.45 7.46 6.54
C ILE A 241 -17.36 6.59 7.18
N ASN A 242 -17.69 5.35 7.50
CA ASN A 242 -16.72 4.43 8.09
C ASN A 242 -15.65 4.06 7.06
N PRO A 243 -14.38 4.47 7.23
CA PRO A 243 -13.32 4.18 6.25
C PRO A 243 -13.07 2.68 6.07
N MET A 244 -13.35 1.89 7.11
CA MET A 244 -13.10 0.43 7.11
C MET A 244 -14.16 -0.37 6.36
N LYS A 245 -15.36 0.19 6.16
CA LYS A 245 -16.46 -0.47 5.45
C LYS A 245 -16.63 0.01 4.01
N LEU A 246 -15.78 0.94 3.57
CA LEU A 246 -15.90 1.51 2.24
C LEU A 246 -15.49 0.49 1.18
N LYS A 247 -16.43 0.17 0.29
CA LYS A 247 -16.14 -0.41 -1.02
C LYS A 247 -15.69 0.74 -1.91
N LEU A 248 -14.38 0.94 -1.96
CA LEU A 248 -13.80 1.93 -2.85
C LEU A 248 -13.68 1.30 -4.23
N GLU A 249 -14.27 1.94 -5.23
CA GLU A 249 -14.07 1.59 -6.62
C GLU A 249 -12.61 1.89 -7.05
N SER A 250 -12.16 1.24 -8.12
CA SER A 250 -10.87 1.56 -8.75
C SER A 250 -10.96 2.91 -9.45
N SER A 251 -9.86 3.66 -9.45
CA SER A 251 -9.81 4.94 -10.16
C SER A 251 -9.49 4.81 -11.65
N LEU A 252 -9.03 3.63 -12.08
CA LEU A 252 -8.58 3.33 -13.43
C LEU A 252 -9.07 1.93 -13.79
N ASN A 253 -9.73 1.81 -14.93
CA ASN A 253 -10.04 0.53 -15.56
C ASN A 253 -9.36 0.52 -16.93
N VAL A 254 -8.96 -0.66 -17.38
CA VAL A 254 -8.59 -0.85 -18.79
C VAL A 254 -9.83 -0.54 -19.64
N ASP A 255 -9.63 0.26 -20.69
CA ASP A 255 -10.70 0.60 -21.62
C ASP A 255 -11.18 -0.66 -22.36
N GLU A 256 -12.46 -0.72 -22.70
CA GLU A 256 -13.05 -1.87 -23.38
C GLU A 256 -12.30 -2.22 -24.68
N LEU A 257 -11.84 -1.21 -25.43
CA LEU A 257 -11.06 -1.41 -26.65
C LEU A 257 -9.65 -1.96 -26.40
N GLU A 258 -9.11 -1.78 -25.19
CA GLU A 258 -7.78 -2.25 -24.80
C GLU A 258 -7.81 -3.63 -24.09
N MET A 259 -8.99 -4.10 -23.68
CA MET A 259 -9.17 -5.37 -22.97
C MET A 259 -8.55 -6.60 -23.66
N PRO A 260 -8.62 -6.78 -24.99
CA PRO A 260 -7.96 -7.92 -25.65
C PRO A 260 -6.44 -7.95 -25.43
N ASN A 261 -5.79 -6.78 -25.53
CA ASN A 261 -4.34 -6.65 -25.31
C ASN A 261 -3.99 -6.89 -23.84
N PHE A 262 -4.83 -6.42 -22.93
CA PHE A 262 -4.71 -6.73 -21.51
C PHE A 262 -4.80 -8.23 -21.24
N TYR A 263 -5.79 -8.93 -21.80
CA TYR A 263 -5.94 -10.38 -21.63
C TYR A 263 -4.77 -11.19 -22.20
N ALA A 264 -4.23 -10.77 -23.35
CA ALA A 264 -3.02 -11.37 -23.90
C ALA A 264 -1.81 -11.16 -22.97
N SER A 265 -1.65 -9.95 -22.41
CA SER A 265 -0.56 -9.61 -21.50
C SER A 265 -0.60 -10.39 -20.18
N ILE A 266 -1.79 -10.54 -19.57
CA ILE A 266 -1.91 -11.34 -18.34
C ILE A 266 -1.70 -12.83 -18.61
N SER A 267 -2.11 -13.34 -19.77
CA SER A 267 -1.91 -14.73 -20.16
C SER A 267 -0.42 -15.02 -20.30
N LEU A 268 0.33 -14.17 -21.00
CA LEU A 268 1.78 -14.26 -21.09
C LEU A 268 2.46 -14.17 -19.71
N THR A 269 1.95 -13.31 -18.83
CA THR A 269 2.47 -13.19 -17.46
C THR A 269 2.24 -14.47 -16.65
N ARG A 270 1.07 -15.11 -16.79
CA ARG A 270 0.77 -16.41 -16.16
C ARG A 270 1.63 -17.53 -16.72
N GLU A 271 1.85 -17.57 -18.03
CA GLU A 271 2.76 -18.53 -18.64
C GLU A 271 4.19 -18.36 -18.12
N ARG A 272 4.70 -17.12 -18.10
CA ARG A 272 6.01 -16.82 -17.51
C ARG A 272 6.08 -17.24 -16.04
N PHE A 273 5.01 -17.00 -15.27
CA PHE A 273 4.94 -17.41 -13.88
C PHE A 273 5.02 -18.94 -13.72
N LEU A 274 4.32 -19.69 -14.55
CA LEU A 274 4.35 -21.16 -14.52
C LEU A 274 5.69 -21.72 -15.02
N ALA A 275 6.29 -21.12 -16.05
CA ALA A 275 7.56 -21.54 -16.64
C ALA A 275 8.78 -21.17 -15.78
N THR A 276 8.70 -20.10 -14.98
CA THR A 276 9.82 -19.66 -14.12
C THR A 276 9.96 -20.60 -12.93
N ARG A 277 11.16 -21.17 -12.76
CA ARG A 277 11.47 -22.08 -11.65
C ARG A 277 11.14 -21.43 -10.30
N LEU A 278 10.35 -22.16 -9.52
CA LEU A 278 9.94 -21.74 -8.18
C LEU A 278 11.13 -21.74 -7.21
N GLN A 279 11.39 -20.60 -6.59
CA GLN A 279 12.26 -20.53 -5.41
C GLN A 279 11.40 -20.60 -4.15
N GLU A 280 11.35 -21.79 -3.54
CA GLU A 280 10.81 -21.95 -2.19
C GLU A 280 11.89 -21.59 -1.17
N THR A 281 11.60 -20.65 -0.27
CA THR A 281 12.54 -20.30 0.83
C THR A 281 12.16 -20.96 2.15
N ASP A 282 11.18 -21.88 2.14
CA ASP A 282 10.87 -22.74 3.28
C ASP A 282 11.82 -23.95 3.31
N THR A 283 13.04 -23.73 3.82
CA THR A 283 13.85 -24.83 4.34
C THR A 283 13.35 -25.23 5.73
N ALA A 284 12.12 -25.74 5.82
CA ALA A 284 11.77 -26.66 6.88
C ALA A 284 12.21 -28.05 6.42
N LYS A 285 13.41 -28.47 6.85
CA LYS A 285 13.85 -29.87 6.72
C LYS A 285 12.79 -30.77 7.36
N PHE A 286 11.99 -31.44 6.56
CA PHE A 286 11.24 -32.60 7.02
C PHE A 286 12.24 -33.72 7.30
N LYS A 287 12.58 -33.92 8.58
CA LYS A 287 13.08 -35.22 9.03
C LYS A 287 11.85 -36.13 9.14
N PHE A 288 11.71 -37.07 8.21
CA PHE A 288 10.94 -38.28 8.49
C PHE A 288 11.64 -38.97 9.66
N ARG A 289 10.96 -39.05 10.81
CA ARG A 289 11.29 -40.06 11.82
C ARG A 289 10.58 -41.32 11.35
N ASN A 290 11.39 -42.31 10.93
CA ASN A 290 11.00 -43.71 11.00
C ASN A 290 10.82 -44.10 12.48
#